data_AF-A0A2P4SFW4-F1
#
_entry.id   AF-A0A2P4SFW4-F1
#
_cell.length_a   1.000
_cell.length_b   1.000
_cell.length_c   1.000
_cell.angle_alpha   90.00
_cell.angle_beta   90.00
_cell.angle_gamma   90.00
#
_symmetry.space_group_name_H-M   'P 1'
#
loop_
_entity.id
_entity.type
_entity.pdbx_description
1 polymer ?
#
loop_
_entity_poly.entity_id
_entity_poly.type
_entity_poly.pdbx_seq_one_letter_code
_entity_poly.pdbx_strand_id
1 'polypeptide(L)'
;MILPYDRKNPAQIGRGYVAITILDINDNAPEFAMEYETTVCENAQPGQIIQKISAIDKDDPPNGHQFYFSLTAEAANNHNFTLQDNKDNTATVLTRRNGFRRQEQSVFYLPIFIVDSGSPSLSSTNTLTIRVCDCDADGIAQTCNAEAYILPAGLSTGALIAILACVLTLL
;
A
#
# COMPACT_ATOMS: atom_id res chain seq x y z
N MET A 1 -12.05 -29.93 31.87
CA MET A 1 -12.81 -30.69 32.88
C MET A 1 -11.79 -31.31 33.84
N ILE A 2 -11.77 -30.87 35.09
CA ILE A 2 -10.91 -31.46 36.13
C ILE A 2 -11.86 -32.07 37.16
N LEU A 3 -11.77 -33.39 37.37
CA LEU A 3 -12.59 -34.09 38.37
C LEU A 3 -11.70 -34.49 39.55
N PRO A 4 -11.80 -33.82 40.71
CA PRO A 4 -11.18 -34.33 41.93
C PRO A 4 -11.96 -35.57 42.42
N TYR A 5 -11.22 -36.65 42.70
CA TYR A 5 -11.75 -37.93 43.18
C TYR A 5 -11.58 -38.01 44.71
N ASP A 6 -12.66 -37.85 45.47
CA ASP A 6 -12.68 -38.06 46.94
C ASP A 6 -13.07 -39.52 47.26
N ARG A 7 -12.32 -40.19 48.13
CA ARG A 7 -12.49 -41.60 48.55
C ARG A 7 -13.55 -41.80 49.65
N LYS A 8 -14.47 -40.86 49.86
CA LYS A 8 -15.59 -41.04 50.78
C LYS A 8 -16.71 -41.83 50.10
N ASN A 9 -17.40 -42.68 50.85
CA ASN A 9 -18.54 -43.47 50.41
C ASN A 9 -19.82 -42.88 51.05
N PRO A 10 -20.73 -42.24 50.31
CA PRO A 10 -20.80 -42.14 48.85
C PRO A 10 -19.80 -41.11 48.27
N ALA A 11 -19.25 -41.43 47.09
CA ALA A 11 -18.31 -40.56 46.37
C ALA A 11 -19.01 -39.29 45.91
N GLN A 12 -18.58 -38.15 46.43
CA GLN A 12 -19.10 -36.84 46.02
C GLN A 12 -18.28 -36.35 44.82
N ILE A 13 -18.97 -36.12 43.70
CA ILE A 13 -18.36 -35.52 42.50
C ILE A 13 -18.76 -34.05 42.49
N GLY A 14 -17.80 -33.16 42.76
CA GLY A 14 -17.95 -31.73 42.56
C GLY A 14 -17.67 -31.36 41.10
N ARG A 15 -18.60 -30.64 40.45
CA ARG A 15 -18.35 -30.00 39.16
C ARG A 15 -18.21 -28.50 39.39
N GLY A 16 -17.14 -27.91 38.85
CA GLY A 16 -16.91 -26.47 38.82
C GLY A 16 -16.72 -26.01 37.38
N TYR A 17 -17.24 -24.82 37.07
CA TYR A 17 -16.96 -24.15 35.81
C TYR A 17 -15.75 -23.24 36.00
N VAL A 18 -14.83 -23.25 35.05
CA VAL A 18 -13.70 -22.33 34.98
C VAL A 18 -13.96 -21.44 33.76
N ALA A 19 -14.07 -20.13 34.00
CA ALA A 19 -14.10 -19.16 32.93
C ALA A 19 -12.66 -18.82 32.53
N ILE A 20 -12.30 -19.10 31.28
CA ILE A 20 -11.01 -18.73 30.70
C ILE A 20 -11.29 -17.61 29.70
N THR A 21 -10.63 -16.47 29.89
CA THR A 21 -10.66 -15.36 28.92
C THR A 21 -9.28 -15.28 28.28
N ILE A 22 -9.24 -15.25 26.95
CA ILE A 22 -8.02 -15.00 26.20
C ILE A 22 -7.94 -13.49 25.99
N LEU A 23 -6.82 -12.89 26.38
CA LEU A 23 -6.55 -11.47 26.18
C LEU A 23 -5.72 -11.30 24.92
N ASP A 24 -6.03 -10.27 24.17
CA ASP A 24 -5.28 -9.88 22.98
C ASP A 24 -3.94 -9.20 23.35
N ILE A 25 -2.92 -9.42 22.54
CA ILE A 25 -1.60 -8.77 22.63
C ILE A 25 -1.25 -8.18 21.27
N ASN A 26 -0.49 -7.08 21.24
CA ASN A 26 -0.07 -6.47 19.98
C ASN A 26 1.03 -7.34 19.32
N ASP A 27 0.65 -8.30 18.48
CA ASP A 27 1.55 -9.23 17.80
C ASP A 27 1.39 -9.26 16.27
N ASN A 28 0.45 -8.48 15.73
CA ASN A 28 0.31 -8.22 14.31
C ASN A 28 0.68 -6.76 14.01
N ALA A 29 1.25 -6.55 12.81
CA ALA A 29 1.59 -5.21 12.34
C ALA A 29 0.56 -4.76 11.32
N PRO A 30 0.28 -3.45 11.21
CA PRO A 30 -0.72 -2.96 10.28
C PRO A 30 -0.25 -3.14 8.85
N GLU A 31 -1.16 -3.43 7.92
CA GLU A 31 -0.89 -3.55 6.49
C GLU A 31 -1.94 -2.80 5.68
N PHE A 32 -1.69 -2.54 4.39
CA PHE A 32 -2.75 -2.01 3.52
C PHE A 32 -3.96 -2.95 3.52
N ALA A 33 -5.15 -2.37 3.62
CA ALA A 33 -6.41 -3.12 3.57
C ALA A 33 -6.58 -3.94 2.28
N MET A 34 -5.89 -3.52 1.21
CA MET A 34 -5.80 -4.21 -0.07
C MET A 34 -4.56 -3.75 -0.83
N GLU A 35 -4.24 -4.40 -1.94
CA GLU A 35 -3.23 -3.90 -2.86
C GLU A 35 -3.73 -2.60 -3.52
N TYR A 36 -2.98 -1.51 -3.36
CA TYR A 36 -3.27 -0.24 -4.00
C TYR A 36 -2.35 -0.03 -5.21
N GLU A 37 -2.98 0.20 -6.36
CA GLU A 37 -2.35 0.74 -7.57
C GLU A 37 -3.25 1.87 -8.07
N THR A 38 -2.63 2.97 -8.51
CA THR A 38 -3.37 4.12 -9.03
C THR A 38 -2.68 4.71 -10.25
N THR A 39 -3.40 5.61 -10.90
CA THR A 39 -2.91 6.36 -12.06
C THR A 39 -2.96 7.85 -11.75
N VAL A 40 -2.05 8.59 -12.35
CA VAL A 40 -2.00 10.05 -12.27
C VAL A 40 -1.87 10.61 -13.67
N CYS A 41 -2.55 11.71 -13.89
CA CYS A 41 -2.48 12.41 -15.16
C CYS A 41 -1.13 13.08 -15.37
N GLU A 42 -0.58 13.05 -16.59
CA GLU A 42 0.66 13.77 -16.88
C GLU A 42 0.54 15.30 -16.70
N ASN A 43 -0.65 15.88 -16.88
CA ASN A 43 -0.90 17.31 -16.69
C ASN A 43 -1.42 17.66 -15.27
N ALA A 44 -1.35 16.69 -14.34
CA ALA A 44 -1.88 16.82 -13.00
C ALA A 44 -1.33 18.04 -12.26
N GLN A 45 -2.22 18.81 -11.65
CA GLN A 45 -1.87 20.00 -10.87
C GLN A 45 -1.51 19.60 -9.43
N PRO A 46 -0.70 20.41 -8.71
CA PRO A 46 -0.42 20.16 -7.29
C PRO A 46 -1.70 20.16 -6.45
N GLY A 47 -1.76 19.27 -5.45
CA GLY A 47 -2.89 19.15 -4.53
C GLY A 47 -4.06 18.30 -5.05
N GLN A 48 -3.93 17.67 -6.22
CA GLN A 48 -4.92 16.71 -6.70
C GLN A 48 -4.83 15.41 -5.90
N ILE A 49 -5.97 14.93 -5.43
CA ILE A 49 -6.09 13.64 -4.75
C ILE A 49 -6.02 12.53 -5.79
N ILE A 50 -5.09 11.59 -5.63
CA ILE A 50 -4.92 10.47 -6.57
C ILE A 50 -5.26 9.11 -5.96
N GLN A 51 -5.21 8.98 -4.63
CA GLN A 51 -5.59 7.76 -3.94
C GLN A 51 -5.94 8.04 -2.49
N LYS A 52 -7.02 7.42 -1.99
CA LYS A 52 -7.27 7.24 -0.56
C LYS A 52 -6.89 5.80 -0.18
N ILE A 53 -6.05 5.63 0.82
CA ILE A 53 -5.59 4.32 1.31
C ILE A 53 -6.08 4.10 2.73
N SER A 54 -6.30 2.84 3.11
CA SER A 54 -6.61 2.42 4.47
C SER A 54 -5.73 1.25 4.88
N ALA A 55 -5.57 1.05 6.18
CA ALA A 55 -4.86 -0.09 6.74
C ALA A 55 -5.79 -1.00 7.54
N ILE A 56 -5.34 -2.24 7.75
CA ILE A 56 -5.96 -3.22 8.64
C ILE A 56 -4.88 -3.83 9.53
N ASP A 57 -5.31 -4.29 10.69
CA ASP A 57 -4.52 -5.08 11.62
C ASP A 57 -5.43 -6.18 12.19
N LYS A 58 -4.88 -7.34 12.51
CA LYS A 58 -5.63 -8.50 13.01
C LYS A 58 -5.83 -8.48 14.52
N ASP A 59 -5.14 -7.58 15.21
CA ASP A 59 -5.28 -7.40 16.66
C ASP A 59 -6.57 -6.65 17.01
N ASP A 60 -7.06 -6.85 18.23
CA ASP A 60 -8.26 -6.15 18.71
C ASP A 60 -7.90 -4.72 19.14
N PRO A 61 -8.84 -3.74 19.12
CA PRO A 61 -8.57 -2.42 19.67
C PRO A 61 -8.15 -2.50 21.14
N PRO A 62 -7.09 -1.79 21.58
CA PRO A 62 -6.36 -0.74 20.87
C PRO A 62 -5.08 -1.20 20.14
N ASN A 63 -4.78 -2.50 20.14
CA ASN A 63 -3.60 -3.05 19.48
C ASN A 63 -3.76 -2.89 17.96
N GLY A 64 -4.92 -3.25 17.43
CA GLY A 64 -5.21 -3.12 16.00
C GLY A 64 -5.72 -1.77 15.50
N HIS A 65 -5.82 -0.71 16.32
CA HIS A 65 -6.23 0.67 15.95
C HIS A 65 -5.87 1.66 17.06
N GLN A 66 -5.46 2.91 16.80
CA GLN A 66 -5.47 3.73 15.57
C GLN A 66 -4.14 3.67 14.81
N PHE A 67 -4.21 3.79 13.47
CA PHE A 67 -3.03 3.86 12.61
C PHE A 67 -2.54 5.28 12.35
N TYR A 68 -1.24 5.42 12.21
CA TYR A 68 -0.58 6.64 11.72
C TYR A 68 0.18 6.36 10.44
N PHE A 69 0.07 7.27 9.48
CA PHE A 69 0.65 7.12 8.15
C PHE A 69 1.71 8.18 7.87
N SER A 70 2.84 7.77 7.32
CA SER A 70 3.89 8.68 6.87
C SER A 70 4.60 8.15 5.62
N LEU A 71 5.32 9.02 4.92
CA LEU A 71 6.30 8.56 3.94
C LEU A 71 7.54 8.05 4.68
N THR A 72 8.21 7.03 4.14
CA THR A 72 9.47 6.56 4.73
C THR A 72 10.56 7.63 4.66
N ALA A 73 11.62 7.44 5.43
CA ALA A 73 12.76 8.36 5.45
C ALA A 73 13.43 8.49 4.06
N GLU A 74 13.46 7.41 3.27
CA GLU A 74 13.99 7.40 1.91
C GLU A 74 13.12 8.24 0.96
N ALA A 75 11.81 8.30 1.22
CA ALA A 75 10.85 9.13 0.49
C ALA A 75 10.70 10.55 1.09
N ALA A 76 11.51 10.94 2.09
CA ALA A 76 11.41 12.27 2.70
C ALA A 76 11.66 13.42 1.71
N ASN A 77 12.52 13.20 0.71
CA ASN A 77 12.80 14.15 -0.38
C ASN A 77 11.86 13.97 -1.58
N ASN A 78 10.73 13.28 -1.42
CA ASN A 78 9.77 13.12 -2.51
C ASN A 78 9.17 14.49 -2.90
N HIS A 79 9.45 14.91 -4.14
CA HIS A 79 8.92 16.13 -4.74
C HIS A 79 7.67 15.91 -5.60
N ASN A 80 7.31 14.65 -5.85
CA ASN A 80 6.23 14.26 -6.75
C ASN A 80 4.88 14.13 -6.04
N PHE A 81 4.88 13.57 -4.83
CA PHE A 81 3.67 13.28 -4.05
C PHE A 81 3.79 13.73 -2.60
N THR A 82 2.66 13.90 -1.94
CA THR A 82 2.53 14.13 -0.49
C THR A 82 1.50 13.16 0.08
N LEU A 83 1.63 12.87 1.37
CA LEU A 83 0.72 12.02 2.11
C LEU A 83 0.11 12.84 3.25
N GLN A 84 -1.22 12.82 3.31
CA GLN A 84 -1.99 13.42 4.39
C GLN A 84 -2.60 12.28 5.23
N ASP A 85 -2.19 12.16 6.50
CA ASP A 85 -2.87 11.30 7.45
C ASP A 85 -4.22 11.93 7.83
N ASN A 86 -5.32 11.21 7.56
CA ASN A 86 -6.67 11.69 7.81
C ASN A 86 -7.13 11.46 9.26
N LYS A 87 -6.36 10.71 10.05
CA LYS A 87 -6.66 10.36 11.46
C LYS A 87 -7.96 9.56 11.65
N ASP A 88 -8.36 8.80 10.62
CA ASP A 88 -9.55 7.92 10.59
C ASP A 88 -9.18 6.51 10.09
N ASN A 89 -7.96 6.05 10.36
CA ASN A 89 -7.33 4.82 9.79
C ASN A 89 -7.17 4.86 8.26
N THR A 90 -7.21 6.05 7.67
CA THR A 90 -6.93 6.27 6.27
C THR A 90 -5.92 7.39 6.05
N ALA A 91 -5.30 7.39 4.88
CA ALA A 91 -4.48 8.49 4.41
C ALA A 91 -4.82 8.86 2.96
N THR A 92 -4.58 10.11 2.60
CA THR A 92 -4.82 10.64 1.26
C THR A 92 -3.49 10.95 0.61
N VAL A 93 -3.26 10.38 -0.58
CA VAL A 93 -2.10 10.68 -1.42
C VAL A 93 -2.48 11.77 -2.40
N LEU A 94 -1.68 12.84 -2.44
CA LEU A 94 -1.87 13.97 -3.34
C LEU A 94 -0.63 14.24 -4.18
N THR A 95 -0.82 14.83 -5.34
CA THR A 95 0.26 15.37 -6.16
C THR A 95 0.91 16.57 -5.47
N ARG A 96 2.24 16.67 -5.56
CA ARG A 96 3.02 17.79 -4.99
C ARG A 96 3.60 18.71 -6.05
N ARG A 97 3.89 18.19 -7.24
CA ARG A 97 4.46 18.93 -8.38
C ARG A 97 3.41 19.27 -9.42
N ASN A 98 3.77 20.21 -10.30
CA ASN A 98 2.99 20.55 -11.47
C ASN A 98 3.41 19.66 -12.65
N GLY A 99 2.52 18.75 -13.03
CA GLY A 99 2.70 17.81 -14.12
C GLY A 99 3.79 16.77 -13.90
N PHE A 100 3.72 15.75 -14.73
CA PHE A 100 4.65 14.64 -14.84
C PHE A 100 5.08 14.52 -16.30
N ARG A 101 6.32 14.05 -16.53
CA ARG A 101 6.81 13.79 -17.88
C ARG A 101 6.91 12.28 -18.04
N ARG A 102 5.94 11.71 -18.75
CA ARG A 102 5.80 10.27 -18.89
C ARG A 102 7.03 9.61 -19.53
N GLN A 103 7.71 10.30 -20.44
CA GLN A 103 8.94 9.82 -21.10
C GLN A 103 10.15 9.77 -20.15
N GLU A 104 10.16 10.60 -19.10
CA GLU A 104 11.22 10.59 -18.09
C GLU A 104 10.95 9.52 -17.03
N GLN A 105 9.72 9.48 -16.51
CA GLN A 105 9.31 8.49 -15.52
C GLN A 105 7.81 8.25 -15.59
N SER A 106 7.44 7.04 -16.03
CA SER A 106 6.05 6.61 -16.19
C SER A 106 5.49 5.85 -14.99
N VAL A 107 6.34 5.42 -14.05
CA VAL A 107 5.95 4.68 -12.85
C VAL A 107 6.69 5.20 -11.63
N PHE A 108 5.96 5.43 -10.55
CA PHE A 108 6.49 5.78 -9.24
C PHE A 108 6.10 4.72 -8.22
N TYR A 109 7.04 4.42 -7.32
CA TYR A 109 6.84 3.56 -6.17
C TYR A 109 6.91 4.44 -4.93
N LEU A 110 5.78 4.59 -4.25
CA LEU A 110 5.67 5.44 -3.07
C LEU A 110 5.63 4.56 -1.82
N PRO A 111 6.74 4.43 -1.06
CA PRO A 111 6.75 3.67 0.17
C PRO A 111 6.06 4.47 1.29
N ILE A 112 5.07 3.85 1.90
CA ILE A 112 4.22 4.40 2.95
C ILE A 112 4.43 3.57 4.21
N PHE A 113 4.90 4.24 5.24
CA PHE A 113 5.08 3.69 6.58
C PHE A 113 3.77 3.78 7.35
N ILE A 114 3.39 2.68 8.01
CA ILE A 114 2.17 2.56 8.80
C ILE A 114 2.56 2.03 10.17
N VAL A 115 2.07 2.66 11.23
CA VAL A 115 2.32 2.25 12.62
C VAL A 115 1.01 2.22 13.39
N ASP A 116 0.82 1.20 14.23
CA ASP A 116 -0.32 1.06 15.12
C ASP A 116 -0.16 1.90 16.40
N SER A 117 -1.16 1.80 17.29
CA SER A 117 -1.10 2.41 18.63
C SER A 117 -0.92 1.39 19.75
N GLY A 118 -0.55 0.15 19.42
CA GLY A 118 -0.33 -0.91 20.38
C GLY A 118 0.94 -0.68 21.23
N SER A 119 1.14 -1.56 22.21
CA SER A 119 2.30 -1.49 23.12
C SER A 119 2.95 -2.87 23.30
N PRO A 120 4.14 -3.12 22.72
CA PRO A 120 4.93 -2.21 21.88
C PRO A 120 4.23 -1.91 20.56
N SER A 121 4.47 -0.74 19.98
CA SER A 121 3.91 -0.40 18.66
C SER A 121 4.57 -1.24 17.57
N LEU A 122 3.77 -1.80 16.67
CA LEU A 122 4.26 -2.50 15.48
C LEU A 122 4.01 -1.64 14.24
N SER A 123 4.80 -1.89 13.20
CA SER A 123 4.80 -1.07 12.00
C SER A 123 5.18 -1.85 10.76
N SER A 124 4.72 -1.38 9.61
CA SER A 124 5.10 -1.92 8.31
C SER A 124 5.40 -0.81 7.30
N THR A 125 5.92 -1.19 6.14
CA THR A 125 6.07 -0.31 5.00
C THR A 125 5.44 -0.97 3.78
N ASN A 126 4.41 -0.36 3.23
CA ASN A 126 3.73 -0.81 2.02
C ASN A 126 4.00 0.16 0.87
N THR A 127 4.06 -0.32 -0.36
CA THR A 127 4.38 0.51 -1.53
C THR A 127 3.14 0.74 -2.39
N LEU A 128 2.77 2.00 -2.60
CA LEU A 128 1.75 2.38 -3.58
C LEU A 128 2.41 2.53 -4.96
N THR A 129 1.90 1.81 -5.95
CA THR A 129 2.32 1.97 -7.35
C THR A 129 1.48 3.04 -8.03
N ILE A 130 2.13 4.04 -8.62
CA ILE A 130 1.48 5.15 -9.31
C ILE A 130 1.97 5.20 -10.76
N ARG A 131 1.06 5.06 -11.73
CA ARG A 131 1.38 5.15 -13.16
C ARG A 131 1.01 6.50 -13.73
N VAL A 132 1.91 7.12 -14.48
CA VAL A 132 1.63 8.34 -15.24
C VAL A 132 0.99 7.97 -16.57
N CYS A 133 -0.15 8.59 -16.88
CA CYS A 133 -0.94 8.30 -18.06
C CYS A 133 -1.29 9.59 -18.81
N ASP A 134 -1.54 9.45 -20.10
CA ASP A 134 -2.10 10.53 -20.91
C ASP A 134 -3.55 10.75 -20.52
N CYS A 135 -4.03 11.98 -20.70
CA CYS A 135 -5.34 12.40 -20.24
C CYS A 135 -6.12 13.10 -21.32
N ASP A 136 -7.44 13.02 -21.18
CA ASP A 136 -8.35 13.83 -21.99
C ASP A 136 -8.41 15.29 -21.52
N ALA A 137 -9.23 16.07 -22.22
CA ALA A 137 -9.46 17.48 -21.94
C ALA A 137 -10.07 17.73 -20.56
N ASP A 138 -10.68 16.72 -19.93
CA ASP A 138 -11.29 16.80 -18.60
C ASP A 138 -10.32 16.39 -17.48
N GLY A 139 -9.07 16.06 -17.83
CA GLY A 139 -8.02 15.66 -16.88
C GLY A 139 -8.19 14.23 -16.36
N ILE A 140 -9.00 13.41 -17.03
CA ILE A 140 -9.18 12.00 -16.70
C ILE A 140 -8.08 11.19 -17.37
N ALA A 141 -7.36 10.37 -16.60
CA ALA A 141 -6.34 9.47 -17.11
C ALA A 141 -6.98 8.40 -18.01
N GLN A 142 -6.61 8.37 -19.29
CA GLN A 142 -7.19 7.45 -20.28
C GLN A 142 -6.24 6.31 -20.67
N THR A 143 -5.00 6.62 -21.03
CA THR A 143 -4.07 5.62 -21.61
C THR A 143 -2.76 5.56 -20.85
N CYS A 144 -2.54 4.44 -20.17
CA CYS A 144 -1.29 4.16 -19.45
C CYS A 144 -0.35 3.23 -20.23
N ASN A 145 -0.79 2.69 -21.37
CA ASN A 145 -0.05 1.73 -22.18
C ASN A 145 1.31 2.32 -22.55
N ALA A 146 2.41 1.75 -22.02
CA ALA A 146 3.76 1.99 -22.56
C ALA A 146 3.65 1.92 -24.08
N GLU A 147 4.16 2.93 -24.79
CA GLU A 147 4.11 2.91 -26.25
C GLU A 147 4.61 1.55 -26.73
N ALA A 148 3.71 0.69 -27.20
CA ALA A 148 4.12 -0.49 -27.92
C ALA A 148 4.77 0.07 -29.18
N TYR A 149 6.08 -0.06 -29.31
CA TYR A 149 6.75 0.33 -30.54
C TYR A 149 6.26 -0.63 -31.63
N ILE A 150 5.22 -0.22 -32.37
CA ILE A 150 4.65 -1.00 -33.46
C ILE A 150 5.65 -0.93 -34.62
N LEU A 151 6.46 -1.97 -34.74
CA LEU A 151 7.36 -2.17 -35.87
C LEU A 151 6.52 -2.34 -37.15
N PRO A 152 6.71 -1.52 -38.20
CA PRO A 152 6.06 -1.75 -39.48
C PRO A 152 6.34 -3.17 -40.00
N ALA A 153 5.29 -3.84 -40.48
CA ALA A 153 5.44 -5.15 -41.11
C ALA A 153 6.32 -5.03 -42.37
N GLY A 154 7.34 -5.89 -42.48
CA GLY A 154 8.28 -5.89 -43.61
C GLY A 154 9.63 -5.21 -43.35
N LEU A 155 9.96 -4.89 -42.09
CA LEU A 155 11.31 -4.45 -41.74
C LEU A 155 12.35 -5.54 -42.04
N SER A 156 13.47 -5.13 -42.62
CA SER A 156 14.62 -6.01 -42.78
C SER A 156 15.21 -6.35 -41.41
N THR A 157 15.89 -7.49 -41.32
CA THR A 157 16.65 -7.89 -40.12
C THR A 157 17.65 -6.83 -39.68
N GLY A 158 18.23 -6.07 -40.61
CA GLY A 158 19.11 -4.93 -40.28
C GLY A 158 18.39 -3.76 -39.62
N ALA A 159 17.15 -3.46 -40.03
CA ALA A 159 16.35 -2.39 -39.42
C ALA A 159 15.88 -2.77 -38.01
N LEU A 160 15.53 -4.05 -37.79
CA LEU A 160 15.19 -4.56 -36.46
C LEU A 160 16.36 -4.43 -35.47
N ILE A 161 17.59 -4.78 -35.91
CA ILE A 161 18.80 -4.65 -35.08
C ILE A 161 19.10 -3.18 -34.78
N ALA A 162 18.98 -2.29 -35.76
CA ALA A 162 19.20 -0.86 -35.57
C ALA A 162 18.20 -0.25 -34.58
N ILE A 163 16.93 -0.66 -34.65
CA ILE A 163 15.89 -0.21 -33.70
C ILE A 163 16.17 -0.76 -32.31
N LEU A 164 16.47 -2.06 -32.17
CA LEU A 164 16.84 -2.64 -30.86
C LEU A 164 18.06 -1.94 -30.25
N ALA A 165 19.11 -1.72 -31.06
CA ALA A 165 20.31 -1.04 -30.62
C ALA A 165 20.03 0.42 -30.21
N CYS A 166 19.21 1.14 -30.97
CA CYS A 166 18.81 2.51 -30.66
C CYS A 166 18.06 2.60 -29.31
N VAL A 167 17.11 1.68 -29.07
CA VAL A 167 16.37 1.61 -27.80
C VAL A 167 17.29 1.24 -26.63
N LEU A 168 18.24 0.32 -26.82
CA LEU A 168 19.22 -0.07 -25.79
C LEU A 168 20.25 1.02 -25.47
N THR A 169 20.55 1.93 -26.40
CA THR A 169 21.47 3.06 -26.17
C THR A 169 20.82 4.29 -25.53
N LEU A 170 19.48 4.30 -25.41
CA LEU A 170 18.70 5.38 -24.81
C LEU A 170 18.20 5.06 -23.38
N LEU A 171 18.63 3.91 -22.81
CA LEU A 171 18.43 3.51 -21.41
C LEU A 171 19.65 3.84 -20.54
#